data_AF-A0A7V1BMC5-F1
#
_entry.id   AF-A0A7V1BMC5-F1
#
_cell.length_a   1.000
_cell.length_b   1.000
_cell.length_c   1.000
_cell.angle_alpha   90.00
_cell.angle_beta   90.00
_cell.angle_gamma   90.00
#
_symmetry.space_group_name_H-M   'P 1'
#
loop_
_entity.id
_entity.type
_entity.pdbx_description
1 polymer ?
#
loop_
_entity_poly.entity_id
_entity_poly.type
_entity_poly.pdbx_seq_one_letter_code
_entity_poly.pdbx_strand_id
1 'polypeptide(L)'
;MKKILLIAILGGAGFWYYTNVYSLPIYGVWAPNEKEFLRKAYESARMTPEQEKRLKSYISNTRVIIAREHIEFKFPDRGGKSPYQVTRSSENCYLIDVPKMGAFDSCIEGTTMKMRNSKTGYVETYEKI
;
A
#
# COMPACT_ATOMS: atom_id res chain seq x y z
N MET A 1 -6.07 -33.17 34.36
CA MET A 1 -6.08 -31.68 34.22
C MET A 1 -4.83 -31.08 33.56
N LYS A 2 -3.77 -31.84 33.24
CA LYS A 2 -2.55 -31.30 32.57
C LYS A 2 -2.68 -31.03 31.06
N LYS A 3 -3.60 -31.70 30.35
CA LYS A 3 -3.72 -31.58 28.87
C LYS A 3 -4.49 -30.34 28.39
N ILE A 4 -5.38 -29.78 29.21
CA ILE A 4 -6.18 -28.58 28.86
C ILE A 4 -5.30 -27.32 28.90
N LEU A 5 -4.34 -27.26 29.82
CA LEU A 5 -3.40 -26.14 29.95
C LEU A 5 -2.51 -25.97 28.71
N LEU A 6 -2.06 -27.07 28.12
CA LEU A 6 -1.20 -27.07 26.93
C LEU A 6 -1.91 -26.52 25.67
N ILE A 7 -3.20 -26.80 25.50
CA ILE A 7 -3.98 -26.31 24.35
C ILE A 7 -4.23 -24.80 24.48
N ALA A 8 -4.49 -24.30 25.69
CA ALA A 8 -4.68 -22.88 25.93
C ALA A 8 -3.39 -22.06 25.69
N ILE A 9 -2.22 -22.62 26.04
CA ILE A 9 -0.92 -21.97 25.80
C ILE A 9 -0.59 -21.94 24.30
N LEU A 10 -0.87 -23.02 23.55
CA LEU A 10 -0.66 -23.05 22.10
C LEU A 10 -1.61 -22.12 21.33
N GLY A 11 -2.87 -22.02 21.77
CA GLY A 11 -3.84 -21.07 21.21
C GLY A 11 -3.48 -19.61 21.49
N GLY A 12 -3.06 -19.30 22.72
CA GLY A 12 -2.64 -17.94 23.12
C GLY A 12 -1.34 -17.50 22.46
N ALA A 13 -0.34 -18.38 22.39
CA ALA A 13 0.93 -18.10 21.71
C ALA A 13 0.74 -18.03 20.18
N GLY A 14 -0.08 -18.91 19.59
CA GLY A 14 -0.39 -18.87 18.16
C GLY A 14 -1.14 -17.61 17.75
N PHE A 15 -2.11 -17.16 18.55
CA PHE A 15 -2.82 -15.90 18.32
C PHE A 15 -1.88 -14.70 18.48
N TRP A 16 -1.09 -14.64 19.56
CA TRP A 16 -0.14 -13.55 19.79
C TRP A 16 0.95 -13.48 18.70
N TYR A 17 1.47 -14.63 18.27
CA TYR A 17 2.45 -14.75 17.18
C TYR A 17 1.86 -14.34 15.83
N TYR A 18 0.64 -14.79 15.51
CA TYR A 18 -0.10 -14.37 14.30
C TYR A 18 -0.37 -12.88 14.29
N THR A 19 -0.69 -12.28 15.44
CA THR A 19 -1.01 -10.86 15.53
C THR A 19 0.20 -9.93 15.60
N ASN A 20 1.36 -10.38 16.09
CA ASN A 20 2.52 -9.51 16.33
C ASN A 20 3.75 -9.78 15.43
N VAL A 21 3.88 -10.98 14.84
CA VAL A 21 5.11 -11.37 14.11
C VAL A 21 4.97 -11.29 12.59
N TYR A 22 3.76 -11.31 12.03
CA TYR A 22 3.53 -11.14 10.59
C TYR A 22 2.91 -9.76 10.30
N SER A 23 3.72 -8.70 10.33
CA SER A 23 3.36 -7.51 9.56
C SER A 23 3.32 -7.93 8.09
N LEU A 24 2.16 -7.83 7.44
CA LEU A 24 2.07 -8.11 6.00
C LEU A 24 3.09 -7.21 5.27
N PRO A 25 3.86 -7.72 4.29
CA PRO A 25 4.79 -6.93 3.49
C PRO A 25 4.22 -5.60 2.98
N ILE A 26 2.89 -5.55 2.77
CA ILE A 26 2.14 -4.38 2.33
C ILE A 26 2.01 -3.26 3.36
N TYR A 27 2.21 -3.57 4.63
CA TYR A 27 2.21 -2.54 5.67
C TYR A 27 3.49 -1.71 5.59
N GLY A 28 3.31 -0.39 5.75
CA GLY A 28 4.40 0.57 5.70
C GLY A 28 4.00 1.90 5.08
N VAL A 29 5.01 2.74 4.86
CA VAL A 29 4.89 4.02 4.18
C VAL A 29 5.44 3.85 2.77
N TRP A 30 4.64 4.24 1.78
CA TRP A 30 4.93 4.08 0.37
C TRP A 30 4.93 5.47 -0.31
N ALA A 31 5.99 5.80 -1.04
CA ALA A 31 6.04 6.97 -1.91
C ALA A 31 5.88 6.56 -3.37
N PRO A 32 5.22 7.35 -4.22
CA PRO A 32 5.20 7.07 -5.65
C PRO A 32 6.63 7.02 -6.20
N ASN A 33 6.90 6.07 -7.11
CA ASN A 33 8.16 6.01 -7.84
C ASN A 33 8.22 7.21 -8.79
N GLU A 34 9.00 8.22 -8.43
CA GLU A 34 9.10 9.49 -9.18
C GLU A 34 9.48 9.26 -10.65
N LYS A 35 10.46 8.39 -10.91
CA LYS A 35 10.94 8.12 -12.26
C LYS A 35 9.84 7.54 -13.14
N GLU A 36 9.08 6.56 -12.64
CA GLU A 36 7.99 5.96 -13.41
C GLU A 36 6.81 6.92 -13.56
N PHE A 37 6.50 7.69 -12.52
CA PHE A 37 5.44 8.70 -12.57
C PHE A 37 5.74 9.76 -13.63
N LEU A 38 6.95 10.33 -13.62
CA LEU A 38 7.39 11.31 -14.61
C LEU A 38 7.41 10.73 -16.02
N ARG A 39 7.90 9.50 -16.20
CA ARG A 39 7.87 8.82 -17.52
C ARG A 39 6.45 8.77 -18.08
N LYS A 40 5.46 8.33 -17.29
CA LYS A 40 4.05 8.28 -17.71
C LYS A 40 3.47 9.67 -17.99
N ALA A 41 3.83 10.67 -17.20
CA ALA A 41 3.40 12.04 -17.44
C ALA A 41 3.95 12.58 -18.78
N TYR A 42 5.21 12.27 -19.11
CA TYR A 42 5.81 12.62 -20.39
C TYR A 42 5.23 11.88 -21.60
N GLU A 43 4.75 10.65 -21.40
CA GLU A 43 4.04 9.89 -22.44
C GLU A 43 2.66 10.47 -22.77
N SER A 44 2.01 11.10 -21.79
CA SER A 44 0.68 11.71 -21.99
C SER A 44 0.76 13.14 -22.52
N ALA A 45 1.82 13.90 -22.22
CA ALA A 45 2.03 15.24 -22.75
C ALA A 45 3.49 15.71 -22.63
N ARG A 46 3.91 16.62 -23.51
CA ARG A 46 5.13 17.40 -23.28
C ARG A 46 4.90 18.36 -22.12
N MET A 47 5.70 18.21 -21.05
CA MET A 47 5.69 19.12 -19.91
C MET A 47 6.78 20.18 -20.06
N THR A 48 6.46 21.41 -19.64
CA THR A 48 7.43 22.48 -19.43
C THR A 48 8.29 22.20 -18.19
N PRO A 49 9.49 22.79 -18.07
CA PRO A 49 10.31 22.65 -16.85
C PRO A 49 9.58 23.06 -15.57
N GLU A 50 8.73 24.09 -15.63
CA GLU A 50 7.91 24.53 -14.50
C GLU A 50 6.87 23.49 -14.09
N GLN A 51 6.22 22.83 -15.07
CA GLN A 51 5.27 21.75 -14.81
C GLN A 51 5.97 20.53 -14.22
N GLU A 52 7.14 20.15 -14.75
CA GLU A 52 7.93 19.05 -14.19
C GLU A 52 8.34 19.36 -12.74
N LYS A 53 8.82 20.58 -12.46
CA LYS A 53 9.20 20.99 -11.09
C LYS A 53 8.01 20.91 -10.13
N ARG A 54 6.84 21.39 -10.54
CA ARG A 54 5.61 21.28 -9.73
C ARG A 54 5.21 19.82 -9.51
N LEU A 55 5.31 18.99 -10.55
CA LEU A 55 4.95 17.59 -10.45
C LEU A 55 5.91 16.80 -9.54
N LYS A 56 7.22 17.03 -9.65
CA LYS A 56 8.23 16.48 -8.73
C LYS A 56 7.94 16.88 -7.28
N SER A 57 7.63 18.16 -7.04
CA SER A 57 7.24 18.65 -5.72
C SER A 57 5.95 17.99 -5.21
N TYR A 58 5.00 17.69 -6.09
CA TYR A 58 3.77 16.99 -5.71
C TYR A 58 4.06 15.52 -5.32
N ILE A 59 4.86 14.82 -6.14
CA ILE A 59 5.26 13.43 -5.91
C ILE A 59 6.04 13.30 -4.60
N SER A 60 7.02 14.17 -4.36
CA SER A 60 7.90 14.11 -3.20
C SER A 60 7.15 14.26 -1.87
N ASN A 61 5.97 14.87 -1.89
CA ASN A 61 5.09 15.08 -0.74
C ASN A 61 3.90 14.11 -0.70
N THR A 62 3.78 13.20 -1.66
CA THR A 62 2.71 12.20 -1.71
C THR A 62 3.11 10.91 -0.98
N ARG A 63 2.27 10.40 -0.07
CA ARG A 63 2.48 9.13 0.63
C ARG A 63 1.20 8.31 0.67
N VAL A 64 1.35 6.99 0.61
CA VAL A 64 0.32 6.01 0.97
C VAL A 64 0.82 5.27 2.20
N ILE A 65 0.08 5.36 3.30
CA ILE A 65 0.42 4.67 4.56
C ILE A 65 -0.59 3.55 4.73
N ILE A 66 -0.10 2.31 4.72
CA ILE A 66 -0.96 1.13 4.91
C ILE A 66 -0.65 0.58 6.29
N ALA A 67 -1.58 0.77 7.22
CA ALA A 67 -1.52 0.25 8.58
C ALA A 67 -2.62 -0.80 8.77
N ARG A 68 -2.52 -1.64 9.81
CA ARG A 68 -3.46 -2.75 10.05
C ARG A 68 -4.94 -2.34 10.02
N GLU A 69 -5.26 -1.19 10.61
CA GLU A 69 -6.64 -0.73 10.81
C GLU A 69 -7.12 0.27 9.73
N HIS A 70 -6.20 0.87 8.98
CA HIS A 70 -6.53 1.92 8.03
C HIS A 70 -5.47 2.08 6.94
N ILE A 71 -5.92 2.62 5.80
CA ILE A 71 -5.06 3.21 4.79
C ILE A 71 -5.17 4.73 4.85
N GLU A 72 -4.05 5.43 4.77
CA GLU A 72 -3.99 6.88 4.70
C GLU A 72 -3.36 7.32 3.39
N PHE A 73 -4.10 8.12 2.62
CA PHE A 73 -3.55 8.79 1.46
C PHE A 73 -3.19 10.22 1.87
N LYS A 74 -1.90 10.57 1.80
CA LYS A 74 -1.40 11.92 2.03
C LYS A 74 -0.96 12.50 0.70
N PHE A 75 -1.77 13.37 0.12
CA PHE A 75 -1.38 14.23 -0.98
C PHE A 75 -1.12 15.65 -0.46
N PRO A 76 -0.37 16.50 -1.18
CA PRO A 76 -0.07 17.87 -0.74
C PRO A 76 -1.31 18.68 -0.36
N ASP A 77 -2.39 18.55 -1.14
CA ASP A 77 -3.60 19.38 -0.99
C ASP A 77 -4.79 18.61 -0.42
N ARG A 78 -4.66 17.29 -0.26
CA ARG A 78 -5.76 16.40 0.11
C ARG A 78 -5.25 15.20 0.89
N GLY A 79 -6.01 14.73 1.84
CA GLY A 79 -5.69 13.47 2.48
C GLY A 79 -6.81 12.94 3.33
N GLY A 80 -6.63 11.73 3.82
CA GLY A 80 -7.61 11.11 4.68
C GLY A 80 -7.22 9.70 5.05
N LYS A 81 -7.72 9.30 6.22
CA LYS A 81 -7.70 7.91 6.67
C LYS A 81 -9.01 7.27 6.29
N SER A 82 -8.92 6.08 5.71
CA SER A 82 -10.07 5.26 5.36
C SER A 82 -9.90 3.87 5.98
N PRO A 83 -10.98 3.26 6.49
CA PRO A 83 -10.98 1.83 6.71
C PRO A 83 -10.76 1.13 5.37
N TYR A 84 -10.25 -0.09 5.41
CA TYR A 84 -10.08 -0.92 4.21
C TYR A 84 -10.11 -2.39 4.58
N GLN A 85 -10.29 -3.24 3.59
CA GLN A 85 -10.12 -4.68 3.73
C GLN A 85 -8.91 -5.12 2.91
N VAL A 86 -8.18 -6.09 3.43
CA VAL A 86 -7.03 -6.69 2.73
C VAL A 86 -7.19 -8.20 2.66
N THR A 87 -7.17 -8.73 1.45
CA THR A 87 -7.20 -10.17 1.21
C THR A 87 -5.95 -10.57 0.43
N ARG A 88 -5.22 -11.58 0.88
CA ARG A 88 -4.09 -12.12 0.12
C ARG A 88 -4.63 -12.87 -1.10
N SER A 89 -4.23 -12.47 -2.30
CA SER A 89 -4.64 -13.12 -3.55
C SER A 89 -3.63 -14.17 -4.01
N SER A 90 -2.33 -13.91 -3.85
CA SER A 90 -1.25 -14.85 -4.14
C SER A 90 -0.01 -14.56 -3.29
N GLU A 91 1.15 -15.12 -3.66
CA GLU A 91 2.41 -14.79 -3.00
C GLU A 91 2.77 -13.31 -3.23
N ASN A 92 2.92 -12.55 -2.15
CA ASN A 92 3.21 -11.11 -2.14
C ASN A 92 2.20 -10.20 -2.87
N CYS A 93 1.03 -10.71 -3.25
CA CYS A 93 -0.07 -9.92 -3.82
C CYS A 93 -1.30 -9.88 -2.90
N TYR A 94 -1.92 -8.71 -2.84
CA TYR A 94 -3.01 -8.39 -1.93
C TYR A 94 -4.07 -7.58 -2.66
N LEU A 95 -5.33 -7.97 -2.50
CA LEU A 95 -6.48 -7.15 -2.87
C LEU A 95 -6.78 -6.20 -1.70
N ILE A 96 -6.57 -4.90 -1.93
CA ILE A 96 -6.93 -3.82 -1.00
C ILE A 96 -8.27 -3.24 -1.47
N ASP A 97 -9.32 -3.40 -0.68
CA ASP A 97 -10.61 -2.75 -0.93
C ASP A 97 -10.81 -1.56 0.00
N VAL A 98 -10.84 -0.35 -0.56
CA VAL A 98 -11.04 0.89 0.18
C VAL A 98 -12.44 1.42 -0.14
N PRO A 99 -13.38 1.41 0.83
CA PRO A 99 -14.74 1.91 0.61
C PRO A 99 -14.71 3.32 0.02
N LYS A 100 -15.44 3.52 -1.08
CA LYS A 100 -15.53 4.74 -1.92
C LYS A 100 -14.36 5.00 -2.90
N MET A 101 -13.20 4.35 -2.73
CA MET A 101 -12.09 4.48 -3.69
C MET A 101 -11.98 3.26 -4.61
N GLY A 102 -12.47 2.10 -4.16
CA GLY A 102 -12.53 0.86 -4.91
C GLY A 102 -11.44 -0.13 -4.50
N ALA A 103 -11.30 -1.16 -5.32
CA ALA A 103 -10.36 -2.24 -5.11
C ALA A 103 -9.05 -2.02 -5.89
N PHE A 104 -7.95 -2.43 -5.26
CA PHE A 104 -6.61 -2.33 -5.81
C PHE A 104 -5.88 -3.66 -5.65
N ASP A 105 -5.37 -4.18 -6.75
CA ASP A 105 -4.48 -5.34 -6.76
C ASP A 105 -3.04 -4.86 -6.54
N SER A 106 -2.50 -5.12 -5.36
CA SER A 106 -1.20 -4.63 -4.91
C SER A 106 -0.20 -5.77 -4.74
N CYS A 107 0.81 -5.82 -5.58
CA CYS A 107 1.88 -6.82 -5.54
C CYS A 107 3.22 -6.20 -5.10
N ILE A 108 3.98 -6.93 -4.29
CA ILE A 108 5.20 -6.44 -3.64
C ILE A 108 6.40 -7.28 -4.08
N GLU A 109 7.43 -6.59 -4.56
CA GLU A 109 8.70 -7.17 -5.00
C GLU A 109 9.82 -6.40 -4.29
N GLY A 110 10.36 -6.97 -3.20
CA GLY A 110 11.35 -6.29 -2.36
C GLY A 110 10.80 -5.02 -1.71
N THR A 111 11.33 -3.85 -2.09
CA THR A 111 10.90 -2.54 -1.59
C THR A 111 9.89 -1.85 -2.49
N THR A 112 9.50 -2.49 -3.60
CA THR A 112 8.62 -1.89 -4.60
C THR A 112 7.22 -2.50 -4.51
N MET A 113 6.19 -1.66 -4.53
CA MET A 113 4.78 -2.06 -4.64
C MET A 113 4.21 -1.58 -5.97
N LYS A 114 3.65 -2.50 -6.75
CA LYS A 114 2.83 -2.18 -7.93
C LYS A 114 1.37 -2.28 -7.52
N MET A 115 0.66 -1.17 -7.55
CA MET A 115 -0.75 -1.07 -7.19
C MET A 115 -1.57 -0.83 -8.46
N ARG A 116 -2.43 -1.79 -8.82
CA ARG A 116 -3.33 -1.71 -9.98
C ARG A 116 -4.73 -1.41 -9.50
N ASN A 117 -5.36 -0.35 -10.00
CA ASN A 117 -6.79 -0.12 -9.78
C ASN A 117 -7.61 -1.16 -10.55
N SER A 118 -8.43 -1.95 -9.85
CA SER A 118 -9.15 -3.08 -10.48
C SER A 118 -10.26 -2.63 -11.44
N LYS A 119 -10.72 -1.37 -11.36
CA LYS A 119 -11.74 -0.80 -12.27
C LYS A 119 -11.13 -0.20 -13.54
N THR A 120 -10.04 0.56 -13.41
CA THR A 120 -9.44 1.28 -14.56
C THR A 120 -8.28 0.53 -15.20
N GLY A 121 -7.74 -0.49 -14.52
CA GLY A 121 -6.53 -1.19 -14.93
C GLY A 121 -5.25 -0.35 -14.78
N TYR A 122 -5.36 0.91 -14.34
CA TYR A 122 -4.23 1.80 -14.18
C TYR A 122 -3.29 1.28 -13.09
N VAL A 123 -1.99 1.25 -13.40
CA VAL A 123 -0.95 0.75 -12.51
C VAL A 123 -0.10 1.92 -12.03
N GLU A 124 0.07 2.03 -10.72
CA GLU A 124 1.01 2.93 -10.07
C GLU A 124 2.09 2.13 -9.36
N THR A 125 3.30 2.65 -9.35
CA THR A 125 4.44 2.01 -8.69
C THR A 125 4.87 2.89 -7.53
N TYR A 126 5.15 2.25 -6.41
CA TYR A 126 5.54 2.89 -5.16
C TYR A 126 6.79 2.23 -4.60
N GLU A 127 7.60 3.01 -3.89
CA GLU A 127 8.76 2.55 -3.14
C GLU A 127 8.51 2.68 -1.63
N LYS A 128 8.99 1.71 -0.87
CA LYS A 128 8.94 1.70 0.59
C LYS A 128 9.95 2.70 1.16
N ILE A 129 9.54 3.43 2.20
CA ILE A 129 10.35 4.43 2.92
C ILE A 129 10.51 4.04 4.38
#